data_AF-A0A7S1G9X4-F1
#
_entry.id   AF-A0A7S1G9X4-F1
#
_cell.length_a   1.000
_cell.length_b   1.000
_cell.length_c   1.000
_cell.angle_alpha   90.00
_cell.angle_beta   90.00
_cell.angle_gamma   90.00
#
_symmetry.space_group_name_H-M   'P 1'
#
loop_
_entity.id
_entity.type
_entity.pdbx_description
1 polymer ?
#
loop_
_entity_poly.entity_id
_entity_poly.type
_entity_poly.pdbx_seq_one_letter_code
_entity_poly.pdbx_strand_id
1 'polypeptide(L)'
;WSTLFLEFWKRAEKTHAMMWGMTGFEAHESNRPDFEKYRGCMYSTDVRPSPVSGLQETYYNRYAYKGKTLFSEWVVLVMVCIVLTCVFSIFALKHTLDEIETRGDLPAGAAGYIAAA
;
A
#
# COMPACT_ATOMS: atom_id res chain seq x y z
N TRP A 1 1.84 -14.05 20.44
CA TRP A 1 0.50 -13.46 20.32
C TRP A 1 0.13 -13.14 18.87
N SER A 2 0.91 -12.36 18.12
CA SER A 2 0.56 -11.98 16.74
C SER A 2 0.32 -13.16 15.79
N THR A 3 1.21 -14.16 15.81
CA THR A 3 1.06 -15.38 15.00
C THR A 3 -0.16 -16.20 15.43
N LEU A 4 -0.33 -16.43 16.73
CA LEU A 4 -1.49 -17.15 17.28
C LEU A 4 -2.81 -16.46 16.93
N PHE A 5 -2.86 -15.14 17.04
CA PHE A 5 -4.02 -14.33 16.68
C PHE A 5 -4.35 -14.45 15.18
N LEU A 6 -3.35 -14.30 14.30
CA LEU A 6 -3.56 -14.41 12.85
C LEU A 6 -4.03 -15.81 12.45
N GLU A 7 -3.44 -16.87 13.00
CA GLU A 7 -3.85 -18.24 12.69
C GLU A 7 -5.23 -18.58 13.26
N PHE A 8 -5.56 -18.08 14.46
CA PHE A 8 -6.90 -18.21 15.01
C PHE A 8 -7.93 -17.47 14.15
N TRP A 9 -7.62 -16.25 13.73
CA TRP A 9 -8.51 -15.44 12.89
C TRP A 9 -8.75 -16.08 11.52
N LYS A 10 -7.70 -16.59 10.85
CA LYS A 10 -7.85 -17.32 9.58
C LYS A 10 -8.81 -18.50 9.69
N ARG A 11 -8.77 -19.25 10.81
CA ARG A 11 -9.71 -20.35 11.07
C ARG A 11 -11.14 -19.85 11.31
N ALA A 12 -11.29 -18.79 12.11
CA ALA A 12 -12.58 -18.18 12.38
C ALA A 12 -13.23 -17.63 11.09
N GLU A 13 -12.47 -16.89 10.28
CA GLU A 13 -12.90 -16.34 9.00
C GLU A 13 -13.45 -17.42 8.07
N LYS A 14 -12.72 -18.54 7.90
CA LYS A 14 -13.20 -19.67 7.07
C LYS A 14 -14.45 -20.33 7.63
N THR A 15 -14.55 -20.46 8.95
CA THR A 15 -15.74 -21.03 9.61
C THR A 15 -16.96 -20.13 9.38
N HIS A 16 -16.80 -18.82 9.54
CA HIS A 16 -17.88 -17.85 9.28
C HIS A 16 -18.26 -17.79 7.80
N ALA A 17 -17.30 -17.79 6.88
CA ALA A 17 -17.56 -17.84 5.45
C ALA A 17 -18.37 -19.08 5.04
N MET A 18 -18.07 -20.24 5.63
CA MET A 18 -18.85 -21.47 5.42
C MET A 18 -20.25 -21.36 6.01
N MET A 19 -20.38 -20.89 7.25
CA MET A 19 -21.69 -20.74 7.91
C MET A 19 -22.62 -19.77 7.17
N TRP A 20 -22.06 -18.72 6.56
CA TRP A 20 -22.82 -17.76 5.76
C TRP A 20 -22.99 -18.16 4.30
N GLY A 21 -22.43 -19.30 3.87
CA GLY A 21 -22.48 -19.73 2.47
C GLY A 21 -21.72 -18.81 1.51
N MET A 22 -20.79 -18.00 2.02
CA MET A 22 -20.00 -17.03 1.25
C MET A 22 -18.67 -17.62 0.73
N THR A 23 -18.48 -18.94 0.86
CA THR A 23 -17.28 -19.62 0.33
C THR A 23 -17.23 -19.51 -1.19
N GLY A 24 -16.20 -18.85 -1.71
CA GLY A 24 -16.02 -18.69 -3.15
C GLY A 24 -16.90 -17.61 -3.79
N PHE A 25 -17.53 -16.75 -2.98
CA PHE A 25 -18.36 -15.65 -3.46
C PHE A 25 -17.63 -14.71 -4.45
N GLU A 26 -16.32 -14.54 -4.30
CA GLU A 26 -15.47 -13.71 -5.18
C GLU A 26 -15.61 -14.07 -6.67
N ALA A 27 -15.87 -15.34 -7.00
CA ALA A 27 -16.05 -15.78 -8.39
C ALA A 27 -17.41 -15.37 -8.99
N HIS A 28 -18.38 -15.03 -8.14
CA HIS A 28 -19.71 -14.58 -8.53
C HIS A 28 -19.86 -13.05 -8.50
N GLU A 29 -18.85 -12.33 -8.01
CA GLU A 29 -18.88 -10.87 -7.97
C GLU A 29 -18.84 -10.28 -9.38
N SER A 30 -19.61 -9.21 -9.62
CA SER A 30 -19.58 -8.52 -10.90
C SER A 30 -18.28 -7.75 -11.08
N ASN A 31 -17.72 -7.79 -12.29
CA ASN A 31 -16.54 -7.02 -12.62
C ASN A 31 -16.81 -5.51 -12.49
N ARG A 32 -15.78 -4.77 -12.05
CA ARG A 32 -15.84 -3.31 -11.95
C ARG A 32 -16.15 -2.70 -13.32
N PRO A 33 -17.04 -1.68 -13.42
CA PRO A 33 -17.38 -1.07 -14.70
C PRO A 33 -16.17 -0.43 -15.41
N ASP A 34 -15.22 0.11 -14.65
CA ASP A 34 -13.98 0.66 -15.21
C ASP A 34 -13.10 -0.40 -15.87
N PHE A 35 -13.16 -1.65 -15.39
CA PHE A 35 -12.42 -2.76 -15.99
C PHE A 35 -12.95 -3.07 -17.39
N GLU A 36 -14.26 -2.93 -17.59
CA GLU A 36 -14.93 -3.13 -18.87
C GLU A 36 -14.64 -1.99 -19.86
N LYS A 37 -14.48 -0.77 -19.37
CA LYS A 37 -14.17 0.42 -20.17
C LYS A 37 -12.83 0.31 -20.92
N TYR A 38 -11.88 -0.47 -20.40
CA TYR A 38 -10.58 -0.70 -21.03
C TYR A 38 -10.59 -1.88 -22.04
N ARG A 39 -11.75 -2.49 -22.33
CA ARG A 39 -11.91 -3.51 -23.38
C ARG A 39 -11.47 -2.92 -24.74
N GLY A 40 -10.47 -3.54 -25.39
CA GLY A 40 -9.98 -3.11 -26.70
C GLY A 40 -8.91 -2.00 -26.71
N CYS A 41 -8.45 -1.49 -25.56
CA CYS A 41 -7.33 -0.55 -25.51
C CYS A 41 -5.96 -1.28 -25.49
N MET A 42 -4.83 -0.57 -25.49
CA MET A 42 -3.48 -1.18 -25.46
C MET A 42 -3.23 -2.16 -24.30
N TYR A 43 -4.08 -2.12 -23.27
CA TYR A 43 -4.12 -3.05 -22.14
C TYR A 43 -5.27 -4.05 -22.24
N SER A 44 -5.66 -4.43 -23.48
CA SER A 44 -6.89 -5.13 -23.79
C SER A 44 -7.07 -6.41 -22.99
N THR A 45 -8.22 -6.48 -22.35
CA THR A 45 -8.75 -7.69 -21.73
C THR A 45 -9.27 -8.60 -22.85
N ASP A 46 -8.58 -9.72 -23.09
CA ASP A 46 -9.03 -10.71 -24.07
C ASP A 46 -10.20 -11.50 -23.48
N VAL A 47 -11.24 -11.76 -24.26
CA VAL A 47 -12.28 -12.71 -23.84
C VAL A 47 -11.76 -14.12 -24.10
N ARG A 48 -11.55 -14.89 -23.04
CA ARG A 48 -11.07 -16.28 -23.12
C ARG A 48 -12.03 -17.21 -22.39
N PRO A 49 -12.24 -18.45 -22.88
CA PRO A 49 -13.02 -19.42 -22.14
C PRO A 49 -12.24 -19.85 -20.89
N SER A 50 -12.92 -19.87 -19.74
CA SER A 50 -12.30 -20.31 -18.49
C SER A 50 -11.96 -21.81 -18.58
N PRO A 51 -10.84 -22.27 -18.01
CA PRO A 51 -10.45 -23.68 -18.03
C PRO A 51 -11.29 -24.56 -17.10
N VAL A 52 -12.09 -23.97 -16.20
CA VAL A 52 -12.89 -24.69 -15.20
C VAL A 52 -14.38 -24.71 -15.56
N SER A 53 -14.96 -23.57 -15.92
CA SER A 53 -16.40 -23.45 -16.24
C SER A 53 -16.68 -23.41 -17.75
N GLY A 54 -15.69 -23.15 -18.59
CA GLY A 54 -15.87 -23.02 -20.05
C GLY A 54 -16.62 -21.75 -20.47
N LEU A 55 -17.06 -20.94 -19.51
CA LEU A 55 -17.73 -19.66 -19.77
C LEU A 55 -16.72 -18.63 -20.24
N GLN A 56 -17.20 -17.67 -21.05
CA GLN A 56 -16.37 -16.56 -21.52
C GLN A 56 -16.08 -15.61 -20.36
N GLU A 57 -14.80 -15.49 -19.99
CA GLU A 57 -14.32 -14.58 -18.96
C GLU A 57 -13.37 -13.54 -19.55
N THR A 58 -13.35 -12.37 -18.93
CA THR A 58 -12.49 -11.25 -19.30
C THR A 58 -11.08 -11.49 -18.72
N TYR A 59 -10.15 -11.94 -19.56
CA TYR A 59 -8.77 -12.27 -19.16
C TYR A 59 -7.84 -11.06 -19.24
N TYR A 60 -7.28 -10.67 -18.11
CA TYR A 60 -6.26 -9.63 -18.04
C TYR A 60 -4.85 -10.21 -18.17
N ASN A 61 -4.03 -9.64 -19.04
CA ASN A 61 -2.66 -10.12 -19.25
C ASN A 61 -1.80 -9.93 -17.98
N ARG A 62 -1.34 -11.05 -17.40
CA ARG A 62 -0.52 -11.08 -16.19
C ARG A 62 0.79 -10.30 -16.29
N TYR A 63 1.39 -10.19 -17.48
CA TYR A 63 2.64 -9.41 -17.66
C TYR A 63 2.38 -7.92 -17.58
N ALA A 64 1.30 -7.43 -18.21
CA ALA A 64 0.88 -6.05 -18.10
C ALA A 64 0.48 -5.68 -16.67
N TYR A 65 -0.20 -6.60 -15.97
CA TYR A 65 -0.52 -6.47 -14.54
C TYR A 65 0.74 -6.28 -13.71
N LYS A 66 1.71 -7.19 -13.82
CA LYS A 66 2.95 -7.14 -13.05
C LYS A 66 3.71 -5.83 -13.27
N GLY A 67 3.81 -5.34 -14.52
CA GLY A 67 4.46 -4.07 -14.80
C GLY A 67 3.80 -2.89 -14.08
N LYS A 68 2.46 -2.84 -14.08
CA LYS A 68 1.69 -1.80 -13.38
C LYS A 68 1.81 -1.92 -11.86
N THR A 69 1.74 -3.13 -11.32
CA THR A 69 1.91 -3.38 -9.88
C THR A 69 3.30 -2.96 -9.42
N LEU A 70 4.35 -3.34 -10.15
CA LEU A 70 5.72 -2.92 -9.86
C LEU A 70 5.86 -1.39 -9.87
N PHE A 71 5.30 -0.72 -10.89
CA PHE A 71 5.31 0.75 -10.93
C PHE A 71 4.58 1.35 -9.71
N SER A 72 3.43 0.80 -9.33
CA SER A 72 2.70 1.23 -8.13
C SER A 72 3.52 1.03 -6.86
N GLU A 73 4.24 -0.08 -6.73
CA GLU A 73 5.13 -0.35 -5.60
C GLU A 73 6.25 0.68 -5.51
N TRP A 74 6.84 1.07 -6.65
CA TRP A 74 7.85 2.13 -6.70
C TRP A 74 7.31 3.48 -6.24
N VAL A 75 6.09 3.85 -6.64
CA VAL A 75 5.46 5.10 -6.20
C VAL A 75 5.28 5.13 -4.68
N VAL A 76 4.82 4.02 -4.09
CA VAL A 76 4.68 3.90 -2.63
C VAL A 76 6.04 3.98 -1.94
N LEU A 77 7.07 3.31 -2.48
CA LEU A 77 8.43 3.35 -1.95
C LEU A 77 8.98 4.78 -1.94
N VAL A 78 8.79 5.55 -3.01
CA VAL A 78 9.21 6.96 -3.08
C VAL A 78 8.51 7.80 -2.01
N MET A 79 7.20 7.59 -1.78
CA MET A 79 6.47 8.30 -0.73
C MET A 79 7.00 7.98 0.67
N VAL A 80 7.34 6.71 0.94
CA VAL A 80 7.98 6.31 2.20
C VAL A 80 9.36 6.96 2.34
N CYS A 81 10.18 6.98 1.29
CA CYS A 81 11.48 7.65 1.32
C CYS A 81 11.35 9.15 1.62
N ILE A 82 10.38 9.85 1.04
CA ILE A 82 10.12 11.27 1.33
C ILE A 82 9.85 11.44 2.82
N VAL A 83 8.95 10.65 3.41
CA VAL A 83 8.64 10.72 4.84
C VAL A 83 9.88 10.46 5.69
N LEU A 84 10.68 9.45 5.34
CA LEU A 84 11.93 9.15 6.05
C LEU A 84 12.93 10.30 5.96
N THR A 85 13.08 10.95 4.81
CA THR A 85 13.95 12.13 4.67
C THR A 85 13.49 13.31 5.50
N CYS A 86 12.17 13.55 5.59
CA CYS A 86 11.60 14.60 6.44
C CYS A 86 11.82 14.30 7.93
N VAL A 87 11.63 13.05 8.34
CA VAL A 87 11.87 12.65 9.75
C VAL A 87 13.36 12.74 10.07
N PHE A 88 14.22 12.25 9.19
CA PHE A 88 15.67 12.31 9.35
C PHE A 88 16.18 13.75 9.44
N SER A 89 15.66 14.67 8.62
CA SER A 89 16.06 16.08 8.66
C SER A 89 15.67 16.76 9.98
N ILE A 90 14.51 16.43 10.56
CA ILE A 90 14.10 16.92 11.89
C ILE A 90 15.08 16.43 12.96
N PHE A 91 15.43 15.13 12.95
CA PHE A 91 16.38 14.59 13.91
C PHE A 91 17.79 15.17 13.75
N ALA A 92 18.25 15.36 12.51
CA ALA A 92 19.54 15.99 12.24
C ALA A 92 19.57 17.45 12.73
N LEU A 93 18.51 18.23 12.45
CA LEU A 93 18.38 19.59 12.95
C LEU A 93 18.44 19.62 14.47
N LYS A 94 17.64 18.78 15.14
CA LYS A 94 17.63 18.68 16.60
C LYS A 94 19.02 18.35 17.14
N HIS A 95 19.69 17.36 16.57
CA HIS A 95 21.04 16.96 16.99
C HIS A 95 22.04 18.12 16.88
N THR A 96 22.04 18.83 15.74
CA THR A 96 22.94 19.98 15.57
C THR A 96 22.64 21.11 16.54
N LEU A 97 21.37 21.33 16.88
CA LEU A 97 20.98 22.36 17.87
C LEU A 97 21.43 21.97 19.27
N ASP A 98 21.24 20.72 19.68
CA ASP A 98 21.71 20.19 20.97
C ASP A 98 23.25 20.31 21.09
N GLU A 99 23.98 20.04 20.01
CA GLU A 99 25.45 20.22 19.95
C GLU A 99 25.88 21.69 20.06
N ILE A 100 25.13 22.62 19.47
CA ILE A 100 25.43 24.06 19.55
C ILE A 100 25.14 24.61 20.95
N GLU A 101 24.04 24.18 21.57
CA GLU A 101 23.68 24.56 22.95
C GLU A 101 24.73 24.05 23.95
N THR A 102 25.13 22.78 23.84
CA THR A 102 26.17 22.19 24.71
C THR A 102 27.54 22.83 24.52
N ARG A 103 27.84 23.34 23.31
CA ARG A 103 29.09 24.05 23.01
C ARG A 103 29.09 25.50 23.51
N GLY A 104 27.94 26.05 23.91
CA GLY A 104 27.81 27.40 24.48
C GLY A 104 27.85 28.54 23.45
N ASP A 105 27.75 28.24 22.15
CA ASP A 105 27.85 29.19 21.03
C ASP A 105 26.48 29.65 20.50
N LEU A 106 25.47 29.79 21.37
CA LEU A 106 24.18 30.35 20.96
C LEU A 106 24.34 31.86 20.70
N PRO A 107 24.09 32.38 19.47
CA PRO A 107 24.08 33.81 19.24
C PRO A 107 22.97 34.45 20.09
N ALA A 108 23.34 35.44 20.89
CA ALA A 108 22.46 36.16 21.81
C ALA A 108 21.24 36.74 21.06
N GLY A 109 20.14 35.99 21.00
CA GLY A 109 18.93 36.36 20.26
C GLY A 109 18.13 35.17 19.71
N ALA A 110 18.75 34.00 19.50
CA ALA A 110 18.03 32.83 18.96
C ALA A 110 17.16 32.12 20.01
N ALA A 111 17.59 32.09 21.28
CA ALA A 111 16.91 31.38 22.37
C ALA A 111 15.44 31.85 22.59
N GLY A 112 15.14 33.12 22.31
CA GLY A 112 13.80 33.69 22.51
C GLY A 112 12.75 33.21 21.51
N TYR A 113 13.15 32.83 20.30
CA TYR A 113 12.23 32.33 19.28
C TYR A 113 11.93 30.83 19.42
N ILE A 114 12.77 30.11 20.18
CA ILE A 114 12.69 28.65 20.35
C ILE A 114 11.87 28.29 21.59
N ALA A 115 11.91 29.10 22.66
CA ALA A 115 11.12 28.86 23.88
C ALA A 115 9.62 29.18 23.76
N ALA A 116 9.18 29.78 22.64
CA ALA A 116 7.82 30.24 22.43
C ALA A 116 6.98 29.35 21.48
N ALA A 117 7.55 28.27 20.94
CA ALA A 117 6.89 27.26 20.11
C ALA A 117 6.84 25.92 20.84
#